data_AF-A0A3A9JAR3-F1
#
_entry.id   AF-A0A3A9JAR3-F1
#
_cell.length_a   1.000
_cell.length_b   1.000
_cell.length_c   1.000
_cell.angle_alpha   90.00
_cell.angle_beta   90.00
_cell.angle_gamma   90.00
#
_symmetry.space_group_name_H-M   'P 1'
#
loop_
_entity.id
_entity.type
_entity.pdbx_description
1 polymer ?
#
loop_
_entity_poly.entity_id
_entity_poly.type
_entity_poly.pdbx_seq_one_letter_code
_entity_poly.pdbx_strand_id
1 'polypeptide(L)'
;MFRAMLTATATRPSLASETLRGPCAVEAPLIALYENEAAAEAALPRLGSIRVLGQSSSGVRMLAPAPGLRETLYASGALLVVG
;
A
#
# COMPACT_ATOMS: atom_id res chain seq x y z
N MET A 1 -5.83 51.49 -25.45
CA MET A 1 -5.65 50.39 -26.42
C MET A 1 -4.66 49.39 -25.83
N PHE A 2 -5.12 48.31 -25.19
CA PHE A 2 -4.25 47.25 -24.67
C PHE A 2 -4.52 45.94 -25.43
N ARG A 3 -3.47 45.41 -26.05
CA ARG A 3 -3.44 44.20 -26.88
C ARG A 3 -3.17 42.95 -26.03
N ALA A 4 -3.93 41.91 -26.38
CA ALA A 4 -3.57 40.49 -26.50
C ALA A 4 -3.25 39.66 -25.24
N MET A 5 -4.25 38.83 -24.90
CA MET A 5 -4.18 37.42 -24.48
C MET A 5 -2.95 36.65 -24.98
N LEU A 6 -2.43 35.76 -24.12
CA LEU A 6 -1.97 34.41 -24.44
C LEU A 6 -2.00 33.56 -23.17
N THR A 7 -3.18 33.07 -22.80
CA THR A 7 -3.32 32.02 -21.77
C THR A 7 -2.97 30.69 -22.42
N ALA A 8 -1.82 30.13 -22.07
CA ALA A 8 -1.42 28.79 -22.48
C ALA A 8 -2.47 27.77 -22.01
N THR A 9 -3.19 27.16 -22.94
CA THR A 9 -4.06 26.02 -22.66
C THR A 9 -3.15 24.84 -22.30
N ALA A 10 -3.04 24.53 -21.01
CA ALA A 10 -2.34 23.35 -20.55
C ALA A 10 -3.02 22.10 -21.12
N THR A 11 -2.28 21.33 -21.92
CA THR A 11 -2.71 20.04 -22.47
C THR A 11 -3.12 19.13 -21.31
N ARG A 12 -4.41 18.80 -21.22
CA ARG A 12 -4.92 17.82 -20.25
C ARG A 12 -4.23 16.48 -20.52
N PRO A 13 -3.60 15.82 -19.54
CA PRO A 13 -3.08 14.48 -19.75
C PRO A 13 -4.25 13.55 -20.10
N SER A 14 -4.22 13.00 -21.31
CA SER A 14 -5.15 11.96 -21.75
C SER A 14 -4.87 10.71 -20.95
N LEU A 15 -5.87 10.20 -20.21
CA LEU A 15 -5.78 8.88 -19.57
C LEU A 15 -5.51 7.86 -20.68
N ALA A 16 -4.28 7.36 -20.73
CA ALA A 16 -3.94 6.26 -21.61
C ALA A 16 -4.89 5.11 -21.28
N SER A 17 -5.78 4.79 -22.21
CA SER A 17 -6.64 3.61 -22.12
C SER A 17 -5.80 2.38 -22.44
N GLU A 18 -4.78 2.12 -21.63
CA GLU A 18 -4.10 0.83 -21.64
C GLU A 18 -5.05 -0.17 -21.01
N THR A 19 -5.76 -0.91 -21.87
CA THR A 19 -6.51 -2.10 -21.50
C THR A 19 -5.57 -3.04 -20.74
N LEU A 20 -5.74 -3.13 -19.43
CA LEU A 20 -5.05 -4.08 -18.56
C LEU A 20 -5.23 -5.49 -19.13
N ARG A 21 -4.20 -6.02 -19.81
CA ARG A 21 -4.24 -7.35 -20.40
C ARG A 21 -4.01 -8.38 -19.30
N GLY A 22 -5.10 -8.98 -18.84
CA GLY A 22 -5.13 -10.16 -17.98
C GLY A 22 -5.79 -9.91 -16.62
N PRO A 23 -6.31 -10.96 -15.95
CA PRO A 23 -6.60 -10.90 -14.52
C PRO A 23 -5.27 -10.76 -13.80
N CYS A 24 -4.74 -9.54 -13.75
CA CYS A 24 -3.69 -9.20 -12.82
C CYS A 24 -4.38 -9.24 -11.46
N ALA A 25 -4.21 -10.34 -10.73
CA ALA A 25 -4.45 -10.37 -9.30
C ALA A 25 -3.43 -9.41 -8.69
N VAL A 26 -3.70 -8.11 -8.79
CA VAL A 26 -3.07 -7.11 -7.95
C VAL A 26 -3.62 -7.41 -6.57
N GLU A 27 -3.02 -8.38 -5.88
CA GLU A 27 -3.37 -8.62 -4.49
C GLU A 27 -3.11 -7.31 -3.76
N ALA A 28 -4.16 -6.79 -3.13
CA ALA A 28 -4.09 -5.53 -2.43
C ALA A 28 -3.08 -5.64 -1.27
N PRO A 29 -2.33 -4.56 -0.97
CA PRO A 29 -1.39 -4.58 0.15
C PRO A 29 -2.14 -4.89 1.45
N LEU A 30 -1.53 -5.72 2.30
CA LEU A 30 -2.10 -6.04 3.60
C LEU A 30 -1.65 -5.01 4.62
N ILE A 31 -2.60 -4.46 5.37
CA ILE A 31 -2.36 -3.52 6.47
C ILE A 31 -2.61 -4.27 7.77
N ALA A 32 -1.57 -4.36 8.60
CA ALA A 32 -1.65 -4.95 9.94
C ALA A 32 -1.59 -3.85 11.01
N LEU A 33 -2.54 -3.90 11.95
CA LEU A 33 -2.57 -3.07 13.14
C LEU A 33 -2.12 -3.89 14.35
N TYR A 34 -1.14 -3.35 15.07
CA TYR A 34 -0.66 -3.87 16.35
C TYR A 34 -0.99 -2.87 17.46
N GLU A 35 -0.99 -3.35 18.70
CA GLU A 35 -1.27 -2.52 19.88
C GLU A 35 -0.34 -1.31 20.00
N ASN A 36 0.94 -1.49 19.67
CA ASN A 36 1.96 -0.45 19.70
C ASN A 36 3.11 -0.77 18.74
N GLU A 37 4.03 0.17 18.57
CA GLU A 37 5.20 0.01 17.70
C GLU A 37 6.17 -1.08 18.14
N ALA A 38 6.36 -1.29 19.45
CA ALA A 38 7.23 -2.36 19.93
C ALA A 38 6.67 -3.75 19.53
N ALA A 39 5.35 -3.93 19.60
CA ALA A 39 4.68 -5.15 19.14
C ALA A 39 4.81 -5.34 17.62
N ALA A 40 4.65 -4.26 16.84
CA ALA A 40 4.83 -4.29 15.39
C ALA A 40 6.27 -4.67 14.99
N GLU A 41 7.28 -4.08 15.66
CA GLU A 41 8.70 -4.40 15.44
C GLU A 41 9.04 -5.84 15.84
N ALA A 42 8.53 -6.32 16.99
CA ALA A 42 8.73 -7.70 17.42
C ALA A 42 8.08 -8.73 16.48
N ALA A 43 7.09 -8.33 15.69
CA ALA A 43 6.44 -9.18 14.70
C ALA A 43 7.25 -9.32 13.40
N LEU A 44 8.03 -8.30 13.00
CA LEU A 44 8.76 -8.29 11.71
C LEU A 44 9.64 -9.52 11.48
N PRO A 45 10.44 -10.01 12.46
CA PRO A 45 11.27 -11.20 12.26
C PRO A 45 10.45 -12.47 11.94
N ARG A 46 9.20 -12.54 12.41
CA ARG A 46 8.30 -13.69 12.19
C ARG A 46 7.68 -13.68 10.79
N LEU A 47 7.69 -12.52 10.13
CA LEU A 47 7.17 -12.35 8.77
C LEU A 47 8.19 -12.74 7.69
N GLY A 48 9.42 -13.11 8.07
CA GLY A 48 10.44 -13.63 7.16
C GLY A 48 10.82 -12.64 6.06
N SER A 49 10.80 -13.08 4.80
CA SER A 49 11.18 -12.28 3.62
C SER A 49 10.08 -11.36 3.09
N ILE A 50 9.00 -11.17 3.85
CA ILE A 50 7.86 -10.36 3.41
C ILE A 50 8.27 -8.89 3.35
N ARG A 51 8.02 -8.28 2.19
CA ARG A 51 8.41 -6.90 1.94
C ARG A 51 7.47 -5.94 2.68
N VAL A 52 8.03 -5.18 3.62
CA VAL A 52 7.35 -4.02 4.21
C VAL A 52 7.31 -2.91 3.16
N LEU A 53 6.09 -2.49 2.80
CA LEU A 53 5.85 -1.42 1.82
C LEU A 53 5.88 -0.05 2.48
N GLY A 54 5.60 0.02 3.79
CA GLY A 54 5.72 1.25 4.55
C GLY A 54 5.15 1.15 5.96
N GLN A 55 5.34 2.24 6.71
CA GLN A 55 4.75 2.49 8.02
C GLN A 55 3.89 3.74 7.92
N SER A 56 2.57 3.59 8.12
CA SER A 56 1.65 4.73 8.12
C SER A 56 1.54 5.42 9.48
N SER A 57 1.77 4.68 10.58
CA SER A 57 1.74 5.20 11.95
C SER A 57 2.41 4.23 12.94
N SER A 58 2.58 4.64 14.20
CA SER A 58 3.02 3.76 15.30
C SER A 58 2.06 2.57 15.40
N GLY A 59 2.59 1.34 15.38
CA GLY A 59 1.79 0.10 15.40
C GLY A 59 1.15 -0.32 14.08
N VAL A 60 1.28 0.43 12.97
CA VAL A 60 0.73 0.04 11.66
C VAL A 60 1.83 -0.37 10.70
N ARG A 61 1.67 -1.52 10.03
CA ARG A 61 2.60 -2.03 9.01
C ARG A 61 1.83 -2.35 7.73
N MET A 62 2.30 -1.78 6.61
CA MET A 62 1.80 -2.12 5.29
C MET A 62 2.76 -3.11 4.64
N LEU A 63 2.23 -4.23 4.18
CA LEU A 63 2.99 -5.39 3.74
C LEU A 63 2.56 -5.78 2.33
N ALA A 64 3.53 -6.19 1.52
CA ALA A 64 3.24 -6.82 0.25
C ALA A 64 2.44 -8.11 0.50
N PRO A 65 1.41 -8.39 -0.30
CA PRO A 65 0.65 -9.61 -0.16
C PRO A 65 1.56 -10.82 -0.38
N ALA A 66 1.36 -11.86 0.43
CA ALA A 66 2.04 -13.13 0.32
C ALA A 66 1.10 -14.25 0.80
N PRO A 67 1.20 -15.47 0.23
CA PRO A 67 0.40 -16.60 0.68
C PRO A 67 0.58 -16.86 2.18
N GLY A 68 -0.52 -17.02 2.93
CA GLY A 68 -0.46 -17.29 4.37
C GLY A 68 -0.10 -16.08 5.25
N LEU A 69 0.09 -14.89 4.66
CA LEU A 69 0.51 -13.70 5.41
C LEU A 69 -0.56 -13.26 6.42
N ARG A 70 -1.86 -13.34 6.09
CA ARG A 70 -2.92 -12.95 7.01
C ARG A 70 -2.90 -13.79 8.29
N GLU A 71 -2.77 -15.09 8.16
CA GLU A 71 -2.69 -16.04 9.27
C GLU A 71 -1.42 -15.79 10.10
N THR A 72 -0.30 -15.52 9.42
CA THR A 72 0.98 -15.22 10.07
C THR A 72 0.91 -13.91 10.87
N LEU A 73 0.19 -12.89 10.36
CA LEU A 73 -0.02 -11.62 11.06
C LEU A 73 -0.88 -11.78 12.31
N TYR A 74 -1.96 -12.56 12.23
CA TYR A 74 -2.74 -12.84 13.43
C TYR A 74 -1.93 -13.64 14.45
N ALA A 75 -1.17 -14.65 14.01
CA ALA A 75 -0.29 -15.43 14.88
C ALA A 75 0.86 -14.60 15.49
N SER A 76 1.27 -13.51 14.84
CA SER A 76 2.29 -12.59 15.35
C SER A 76 1.74 -11.54 16.33
N GLY A 77 0.41 -11.51 16.55
CA GLY A 77 -0.25 -10.59 17.48
C GLY A 77 -0.89 -9.36 16.84
N ALA A 78 -1.15 -9.37 15.54
CA ALA A 78 -1.94 -8.31 14.91
C ALA A 78 -3.38 -8.33 15.44
N LEU A 79 -3.89 -7.15 15.78
CA LEU A 79 -5.28 -6.94 16.22
C LEU A 79 -6.25 -6.94 15.04
N LEU A 80 -5.79 -6.41 13.90
CA LEU A 80 -6.59 -6.30 12.69
C LEU A 80 -5.70 -6.41 11.46
N VAL A 81 -6.18 -7.14 10.46
CA VAL A 81 -5.54 -7.26 9.14
C VAL A 81 -6.58 -6.90 8.07
N VAL A 82 -6.27 -5.90 7.24
CA VAL A 82 -7.14 -5.41 6.15
C VAL A 82 -6.42 -5.53 4.81
N GLY A 83 -7.13 -5.90 3.75
CA GLY A 83 -6.64 -5.99 2.37
C GLY A 83 -7.75 -5.68 1.38
#